data_AF-A0A521SGV6-F1
#
_entry.id   AF-A0A521SGV6-F1
#
_cell.length_a   1.000
_cell.length_b   1.000
_cell.length_c   1.000
_cell.angle_alpha   90.00
_cell.angle_beta   90.00
_cell.angle_gamma   90.00
#
_symmetry.space_group_name_H-M   'P 1'
#
loop_
_entity.id
_entity.type
_entity.pdbx_description
1 polymer ?
#
loop_
_entity_poly.entity_id
_entity_poly.type
_entity_poly.pdbx_seq_one_letter_code
_entity_poly.pdbx_strand_id
1 'polypeptide(L)'
;MEKRGKKRFLKRLSVRFGDQKPDRTAFTHDLSSTGIFLKTNFVFIPNTKLQLELTLPDGKIVHCRGIVMWAKRIPPAFNRVIQKYGMGVHLLEIPDEYKALIERLHL
;
A
#
# COMPACT_ATOMS: atom_id res chain seq x y z
N MET A 1 -21.13 10.22 0.33
CA MET A 1 -19.73 10.57 -0.02
C MET A 1 -19.06 9.31 -0.58
N GLU A 2 -19.38 8.97 -1.83
CA GLU A 2 -18.86 7.78 -2.49
C GLU A 2 -17.91 8.24 -3.60
N LYS A 3 -16.61 8.29 -3.31
CA LYS A 3 -15.56 8.65 -4.29
C LYS A 3 -14.51 7.55 -4.38
N ARG A 4 -14.95 6.30 -4.58
CA ARG A 4 -14.04 5.16 -4.83
C ARG A 4 -14.70 4.19 -5.82
N GLY A 5 -14.57 4.47 -7.12
CA GLY A 5 -15.12 3.61 -8.18
C GLY A 5 -14.41 2.27 -8.38
N LYS A 6 -13.39 1.93 -7.58
CA LYS A 6 -12.63 0.67 -7.70
C LYS A 6 -12.73 -0.13 -6.41
N LYS A 7 -13.14 -1.41 -6.53
CA LYS A 7 -13.22 -2.37 -5.42
C LYS A 7 -11.86 -2.48 -4.73
N ARG A 8 -11.88 -2.47 -3.39
CA ARG A 8 -10.69 -2.63 -2.56
C ARG A 8 -10.80 -3.91 -1.73
N PHE A 9 -9.70 -4.64 -1.64
CA PHE A 9 -9.59 -5.91 -0.93
C PHE A 9 -8.78 -5.73 0.33
N LEU A 10 -9.36 -6.08 1.47
CA LEU A 10 -8.61 -6.18 2.72
C LEU A 10 -7.68 -7.38 2.62
N LYS A 11 -6.39 -7.11 2.44
CA LYS A 11 -5.35 -8.12 2.40
C LYS A 11 -4.12 -7.56 3.07
N ARG A 12 -3.58 -8.32 4.01
CA ARG A 12 -2.41 -7.94 4.79
C ARG A 12 -1.17 -8.64 4.23
N LEU A 13 -0.36 -7.90 3.48
CA LEU A 13 0.91 -8.35 2.90
C LEU A 13 2.06 -7.57 3.51
N SER A 14 3.22 -8.21 3.68
CA SER A 14 4.45 -7.53 4.08
C SER A 14 4.93 -6.64 2.94
N VAL A 15 5.35 -5.42 3.27
CA VAL A 15 5.86 -4.46 2.29
C VAL A 15 7.13 -3.83 2.80
N ARG A 16 8.18 -3.84 1.98
CA ARG A 16 9.29 -2.91 2.13
C ARG A 16 9.06 -1.69 1.24
N PHE A 17 9.38 -0.49 1.72
CA PHE A 17 9.10 0.75 0.99
C PHE A 17 10.08 1.88 1.33
N GLY A 18 10.24 2.81 0.40
CA GLY A 18 11.00 4.05 0.58
C GLY A 18 11.10 4.86 -0.71
N ASP A 19 11.55 6.10 -0.62
CA ASP A 19 11.64 7.05 -1.74
C ASP A 19 12.90 6.87 -2.59
N GLN A 20 14.03 6.52 -1.96
CA GLN A 20 15.28 6.18 -2.65
C GLN A 20 15.52 4.67 -2.76
N LYS A 21 15.19 3.94 -1.69
CA LYS A 21 15.32 2.48 -1.60
C LYS A 21 14.27 1.92 -0.63
N PRO A 22 13.85 0.66 -0.76
CA PRO A 22 12.85 0.06 0.14
C PRO A 22 13.46 -0.34 1.50
N ASP A 23 13.76 0.63 2.36
CA ASP A 23 14.45 0.43 3.65
C ASP A 23 13.52 0.40 4.88
N ARG A 24 12.22 0.66 4.70
CA ARG A 24 11.22 0.59 5.78
C ARG A 24 10.26 -0.56 5.56
N THR A 25 9.75 -1.12 6.65
CA THR A 25 8.76 -2.20 6.61
C THR A 25 7.40 -1.74 7.11
N ALA A 26 6.34 -2.21 6.46
CA ALA A 26 4.96 -2.00 6.87
C ALA A 26 4.08 -3.14 6.34
N PHE A 27 2.77 -3.00 6.52
CA PHE A 27 1.79 -3.91 5.97
C PHE A 27 0.73 -3.17 5.18
N THR A 28 0.22 -3.83 4.15
CA THR A 28 -0.96 -3.36 3.43
C THR A 28 -2.19 -3.46 4.34
N HIS A 29 -3.04 -2.43 4.29
CA HIS A 29 -4.38 -2.45 4.84
C HIS A 29 -5.37 -2.94 3.80
N ASP A 30 -5.35 -2.31 2.64
CA ASP A 30 -6.16 -2.68 1.49
C ASP A 30 -5.39 -2.55 0.17
N LEU A 31 -5.87 -3.27 -0.84
CA LEU A 31 -5.34 -3.32 -2.19
C LEU A 31 -6.46 -3.01 -3.19
N SER A 32 -6.11 -2.47 -4.35
CA SER A 32 -7.03 -2.24 -5.46
C SER A 32 -6.28 -2.45 -6.77
N SER A 33 -6.98 -2.54 -7.90
CA SER A 33 -6.31 -2.72 -9.20
C SER A 33 -5.29 -1.63 -9.56
N THR A 34 -5.31 -0.46 -8.91
CA THR A 34 -4.38 0.66 -9.22
C THR A 34 -3.71 1.26 -8.01
N GLY A 35 -3.75 0.62 -6.84
CA GLY A 35 -3.19 1.26 -5.65
C GLY A 35 -3.25 0.44 -4.39
N ILE A 36 -2.41 0.83 -3.45
CA ILE A 36 -2.13 0.15 -2.20
C ILE A 36 -2.35 1.14 -1.06
N PHE A 37 -3.00 0.72 0.02
CA PHE A 37 -2.98 1.47 1.28
C PHE A 37 -2.02 0.77 2.25
N LEU A 38 -0.96 1.47 2.66
CA LEU A 38 -0.04 1.04 3.72
C LEU A 38 -0.47 1.60 5.07
N LYS A 39 -0.66 0.73 6.07
CA LYS A 39 -0.92 1.13 7.46
C LYS A 39 0.40 1.22 8.21
N THR A 40 0.85 2.44 8.48
CA THR A 40 2.14 2.75 9.11
C THR A 40 2.13 4.13 9.76
N ASN A 41 2.90 4.29 10.84
CA ASN A 41 3.13 5.60 11.47
C ASN A 41 4.20 6.43 10.74
N PHE A 42 5.00 5.78 9.88
CA PHE A 42 5.98 6.44 9.03
C PHE A 42 5.38 6.66 7.64
N VAL A 43 5.04 7.90 7.31
CA VAL A 43 4.41 8.26 6.05
C VAL A 43 5.28 9.25 5.29
N PHE A 44 5.26 9.13 3.97
CA PHE A 44 5.78 10.14 3.06
C PHE A 44 4.65 11.11 2.69
N ILE A 45 5.02 12.33 2.29
CA ILE A 45 4.04 13.35 1.88
C ILE A 45 3.42 13.00 0.52
N PRO A 46 2.24 13.55 0.18
CA PRO A 46 1.68 13.41 -1.17
C PRO A 46 2.66 13.84 -2.26
N ASN A 47 2.55 13.22 -3.44
CA ASN A 47 3.43 13.34 -4.60
C ASN A 47 4.84 12.76 -4.45
N THR A 48 5.21 12.19 -3.31
CA THR A 48 6.46 11.42 -3.18
C THR A 48 6.39 10.13 -4.01
N LYS A 49 7.39 9.89 -4.85
CA LYS A 49 7.58 8.60 -5.54
C LYS A 49 8.19 7.58 -4.58
N LEU A 50 7.66 6.36 -4.58
CA LEU A 50 8.10 5.27 -3.73
C LEU A 50 8.48 4.05 -4.57
N GLN A 51 9.53 3.36 -4.13
CA GLN A 51 9.83 1.99 -4.47
C GLN A 51 9.21 1.09 -3.41
N LEU A 52 8.54 0.02 -3.83
CA LEU A 52 7.89 -0.94 -2.95
C LEU A 52 8.29 -2.37 -3.31
N GLU A 53 8.48 -3.22 -2.31
CA GLU A 53 8.63 -4.67 -2.45
C GLU A 53 7.50 -5.34 -1.67
N LEU A 54 6.53 -5.91 -2.37
CA LEU A 54 5.43 -6.66 -1.76
C LEU A 54 5.80 -8.13 -1.67
N THR A 55 5.74 -8.70 -0.47
CA THR A 55 5.84 -10.15 -0.29
C THR A 55 4.45 -10.77 -0.43
N LEU A 56 4.28 -11.59 -1.47
CA LEU A 56 3.06 -12.35 -1.73
C LEU A 56 2.89 -13.52 -0.75
N PRO A 57 1.68 -14.13 -0.65
CA PRO A 57 1.45 -15.28 0.23
C PRO A 57 2.32 -16.51 -0.07
N ASP A 58 2.77 -16.67 -1.31
CA ASP A 58 3.68 -17.74 -1.75
C ASP A 58 5.17 -17.42 -1.52
N GLY A 59 5.47 -16.27 -0.90
CA GLY A 59 6.83 -15.80 -0.63
C GLY A 59 7.48 -15.03 -1.78
N LYS A 60 6.86 -14.98 -2.97
CA LYS A 60 7.40 -14.22 -4.10
C LYS A 60 7.40 -12.72 -3.78
N ILE A 61 8.46 -12.02 -4.20
CA ILE A 61 8.57 -10.58 -4.06
C ILE A 61 8.14 -9.91 -5.38
N VAL A 62 7.23 -8.96 -5.28
CA VAL A 62 6.78 -8.11 -6.40
C VAL A 62 7.32 -6.70 -6.18
N HIS A 63 8.07 -6.21 -7.16
CA HIS A 63 8.59 -4.85 -7.15
C HIS A 63 7.57 -3.91 -7.79
N CYS A 64 7.18 -2.87 -7.07
CA CYS A 64 6.23 -1.87 -7.55
C CYS A 64 6.83 -0.46 -7.45
N ARG A 65 6.43 0.42 -8.38
CA ARG A 65 6.66 1.86 -8.28
C ARG A 65 5.34 2.56 -8.07
N GLY A 66 5.32 3.55 -7.20
CA GLY A 66 4.09 4.28 -6.89
C GLY A 66 4.31 5.73 -6.48
N ILE A 67 3.22 6.49 -6.42
CA ILE A 67 3.19 7.86 -5.93
C ILE A 67 2.23 7.96 -4.75
N VAL A 68 2.63 8.66 -3.70
CA VAL A 68 1.76 8.90 -2.53
C VAL A 68 0.64 9.85 -2.93
N MET A 69 -0.60 9.42 -2.77
CA MET A 69 -1.79 10.21 -3.07
C MET A 69 -2.33 10.96 -1.85
N TRP A 70 -2.18 10.36 -0.68
CA TRP A 70 -2.56 10.96 0.59
C TRP A 70 -1.78 10.30 1.72
N ALA A 71 -1.57 11.05 2.80
CA ALA A 71 -0.92 10.55 4.00
C ALA A 71 -1.62 11.11 5.25
N LYS A 72 -1.73 10.28 6.27
CA LYS A 72 -2.21 10.66 7.60
C LYS A 72 -1.33 10.00 8.66
N ARG A 73 -0.45 10.80 9.26
CA ARG A 73 0.35 10.39 10.40
C ARG A 73 -0.45 10.55 11.68
N ILE A 74 -0.26 9.64 12.63
CA ILE A 74 -0.76 9.77 14.00
C ILE A 74 0.37 9.47 14.99
N PRO A 75 0.35 10.07 16.19
CA PRO A 75 1.24 9.66 17.27
C PRO A 75 0.98 8.18 17.66
N PRO A 76 2.02 7.39 17.98
CA PRO A 76 1.88 5.96 18.29
C PRO A 76 0.86 5.63 19.39
N ALA A 77 0.70 6.53 20.38
CA ALA A 77 -0.27 6.40 21.46
C ALA A 77 -1.72 6.23 20.96
N PHE A 78 -2.04 6.74 19.76
CA PHE A 78 -3.40 6.70 19.20
C PHE A 78 -3.65 5.51 18.27
N ASN A 79 -2.68 4.60 18.09
CA ASN A 79 -2.79 3.48 17.15
C ASN A 79 -3.98 2.53 17.41
N ARG A 80 -4.45 2.44 18.66
CA ARG A 80 -5.60 1.61 19.06
C ARG A 80 -6.94 2.29 18.79
N VAL A 81 -6.97 3.63 18.82
CA VAL A 81 -8.21 4.43 18.74
C VAL A 81 -8.46 4.90 17.31
N ILE A 82 -7.42 5.35 16.61
CA ILE A 82 -7.53 5.82 15.23
C ILE A 82 -7.19 4.68 14.28
N GLN A 83 -8.20 4.15 13.59
CA GLN A 83 -8.02 3.02 12.68
C GLN A 83 -7.50 3.41 11.29
N LYS A 84 -7.79 4.64 10.85
CA LYS A 84 -7.47 5.15 9.51
C LYS A 84 -6.29 6.12 9.57
N TYR A 85 -5.09 5.56 9.48
CA TYR A 85 -3.81 6.26 9.38
C TYR A 85 -2.87 5.48 8.46
N GLY A 86 -1.80 6.13 7.99
CA GLY A 86 -0.88 5.60 6.99
C GLY A 86 -0.95 6.38 5.69
N MET A 87 -0.74 5.71 4.56
CA MET A 87 -0.69 6.39 3.26
C MET A 87 -1.27 5.56 2.13
N GLY A 88 -1.97 6.24 1.22
CA GLY A 88 -2.44 5.65 -0.03
C GLY A 88 -1.42 5.89 -1.13
N VAL A 89 -1.04 4.83 -1.81
CA VAL A 89 -0.09 4.84 -2.93
C VAL A 89 -0.83 4.45 -4.20
N HIS A 90 -0.71 5.28 -5.24
CA HIS A 90 -1.13 4.93 -6.59
C HIS A 90 0.04 4.26 -7.29
N LEU A 91 -0.21 3.10 -7.92
CA LEU A 91 0.82 2.40 -8.68
C LEU A 91 1.04 3.11 -10.01
N LEU A 92 2.29 3.42 -10.34
CA LEU A 92 2.68 4.02 -11.62
C LEU A 92 2.69 2.97 -12.74
N GLU A 93 3.01 1.74 -12.37
CA GLU A 93 2.99 0.55 -13.22
C GLU A 93 2.36 -0.60 -12.43
N ILE A 94 1.68 -1.50 -13.12
CA ILE A 94 0.99 -2.63 -12.50
C ILE A 94 1.70 -3.91 -12.96
N PRO A 95 2.60 -4.49 -12.14
CA PRO A 95 3.23 -5.76 -12.47
C PRO A 95 2.21 -6.88 -12.66
N ASP A 96 2.50 -7.84 -13.53
CA ASP A 96 1.60 -8.96 -13.82
C ASP A 96 1.30 -9.80 -12.57
N GLU A 97 2.27 -9.96 -11.68
CA GLU A 97 2.06 -10.65 -10.40
C GLU A 97 1.09 -9.90 -9.48
N TYR A 98 1.14 -8.57 -9.49
CA TYR A 98 0.18 -7.77 -8.74
C TYR A 98 -1.21 -7.88 -9.36
N LYS A 99 -1.31 -7.85 -10.69
CA LYS A 99 -2.57 -8.03 -11.40
C LYS A 99 -3.19 -9.40 -11.10
N ALA A 100 -2.41 -10.47 -11.19
CA ALA A 100 -2.84 -11.83 -10.87
C ALA A 100 -3.28 -11.96 -9.40
N LEU A 101 -2.59 -11.29 -8.47
CA LEU A 101 -3.04 -11.21 -7.07
C LEU A 101 -4.42 -10.55 -6.95
N ILE A 102 -4.64 -9.41 -7.60
CA ILE A 102 -5.93 -8.71 -7.56
C ILE A 102 -7.04 -9.55 -8.16
N GLU A 103 -6.80 -10.25 -9.27
CA GLU A 103 -7.76 -11.17 -9.89
C GLU A 103 -8.12 -12.33 -8.95
N ARG A 104 -7.15 -12.94 -8.28
CA ARG A 104 -7.39 -13.99 -7.27
C ARG A 104 -8.19 -13.52 -6.07
N LEU A 105 -8.13 -12.22 -5.73
CA LEU A 105 -8.92 -11.65 -4.63
C LEU A 105 -10.35 -11.27 -5.04
N HIS A 106 -10.66 -11.22 -6.34
CA HIS A 106 -12.03 -11.00 -6.83
C HIS A 106 -12.90 -12.26 -6.78
N LEU A 107 -12.26 -13.44 -6.82
CA LEU A 107 -12.87 -14.76 -6.64
C LEU A 107 -13.18 -15.02 -5.17
#